data_AF-Q20106-F1
#
_entry.id   AF-Q20106-F1
#
_cell.length_a   1.000
_cell.length_b   1.000
_cell.length_c   1.000
_cell.angle_alpha   90.00
_cell.angle_beta   90.00
_cell.angle_gamma   90.00
#
_symmetry.space_group_name_H-M   'P 1'
#
loop_
_entity.id
_entity.type
_entity.pdbx_description
1 polymer ?
#
loop_
_entity_poly.entity_id
_entity_poly.type
_entity_poly.pdbx_seq_one_letter_code
_entity_poly.pdbx_strand_id
1 'polypeptide(L)'
;MTAENRGFCQLICHINVRIGWTIFGIVFGISAILTYAIKFHNWSATATTAIATLFACETLYLYWALKKNTIVNWKSSTFQLMIWPNVFIGLLGLLGCLVCYIIAGITHQGAGSIQGWSLFKCSIYFSKFAAMYGENLWFTGSWSLVITKWTWQNAFFARKYLNKIGTASEDGDIDDDDVEVIKS
;
A
#
# COMPACT_ATOMS: atom_id res chain seq x y z
N MET A 1 -16.39 23.60 -5.52
CA MET A 1 -16.22 22.31 -6.22
C MET A 1 -17.20 22.25 -7.37
N THR A 2 -16.72 22.28 -8.61
CA THR A 2 -17.52 22.15 -9.83
C THR A 2 -18.16 20.76 -9.93
N ALA A 3 -19.31 20.64 -10.61
CA ALA A 3 -20.06 19.38 -10.72
C ALA A 3 -19.21 18.23 -11.29
N GLU A 4 -18.28 18.54 -12.18
CA GLU A 4 -17.30 17.61 -12.76
C GLU A 4 -16.40 16.96 -11.69
N ASN A 5 -15.94 17.73 -10.69
CA ASN A 5 -15.13 17.20 -9.59
C ASN A 5 -15.93 16.25 -8.68
N ARG A 6 -17.26 16.39 -8.58
CA ARG A 6 -18.08 15.44 -7.82
C ARG A 6 -18.18 14.10 -8.54
N GLY A 7 -18.37 14.12 -9.86
CA GLY A 7 -18.46 12.91 -10.68
C GLY A 7 -17.17 12.08 -10.66
N PHE A 8 -16.01 12.72 -10.82
CA PHE A 8 -14.72 12.03 -10.75
C PHE A 8 -14.44 11.45 -9.35
N CYS A 9 -14.79 12.19 -8.30
CA CYS A 9 -14.64 11.73 -6.92
C CYS A 9 -15.55 10.53 -6.62
N GLN A 10 -16.81 10.56 -7.10
CA GLN A 10 -17.73 9.42 -7.02
C GLN A 10 -17.21 8.20 -7.81
N LEU A 11 -16.64 8.41 -9.00
CA LEU A 11 -16.08 7.33 -9.83
C LEU A 11 -14.89 6.64 -9.13
N ILE A 12 -13.95 7.42 -8.55
CA ILE A 12 -12.84 6.86 -7.75
C ILE A 12 -13.35 6.23 -6.45
N CYS A 13 -14.46 6.69 -5.92
CA CYS A 13 -15.10 6.08 -4.76
C CYS A 13 -15.83 4.78 -5.09
N HIS A 14 -16.13 4.52 -6.36
CA HIS A 14 -16.84 3.33 -6.77
C HIS A 14 -16.03 2.07 -6.44
N ILE A 15 -16.69 1.09 -5.81
CA ILE A 15 -16.03 -0.10 -5.27
C ILE A 15 -15.30 -0.91 -6.35
N ASN A 16 -15.85 -0.98 -7.56
CA ASN A 16 -15.22 -1.69 -8.68
C ASN A 16 -13.89 -1.05 -9.11
N VAL A 17 -13.81 0.28 -9.11
CA VAL A 17 -12.57 1.00 -9.47
C VAL A 17 -11.50 0.78 -8.40
N ARG A 18 -11.90 0.81 -7.12
CA ARG A 18 -11.00 0.53 -5.99
C ARG A 18 -10.47 -0.90 -6.02
N ILE A 19 -11.32 -1.88 -6.35
CA ILE A 19 -10.92 -3.27 -6.56
C ILE A 19 -9.89 -3.36 -7.71
N GLY A 20 -10.18 -2.76 -8.87
CA GLY A 20 -9.28 -2.76 -10.02
C GLY A 20 -7.92 -2.15 -9.71
N TRP A 21 -7.90 -1.00 -9.03
CA TRP A 21 -6.67 -0.34 -8.58
C TRP A 21 -5.85 -1.19 -7.61
N THR A 22 -6.52 -1.91 -6.71
CA THR A 22 -5.86 -2.80 -5.75
C THR A 22 -5.25 -4.02 -6.46
N ILE A 23 -5.96 -4.62 -7.42
CA ILE A 23 -5.44 -5.72 -8.26
C ILE A 23 -4.20 -5.26 -9.02
N PHE A 24 -4.24 -4.08 -9.64
CA PHE A 24 -3.08 -3.51 -10.33
C PHE A 24 -1.88 -3.35 -9.36
N GLY A 25 -2.13 -2.87 -8.15
CA GLY A 25 -1.12 -2.78 -7.09
C GLY A 25 -0.50 -4.13 -6.71
N ILE A 26 -1.31 -5.19 -6.63
CA ILE A 26 -0.83 -6.56 -6.34
C ILE A 26 0.06 -7.09 -7.47
N VAL A 27 -0.37 -6.94 -8.72
CA VAL A 27 0.41 -7.38 -9.89
C VAL A 27 1.76 -6.65 -9.96
N PHE A 28 1.76 -5.35 -9.70
CA PHE A 28 2.99 -4.56 -9.61
C PHE A 28 3.89 -5.03 -8.46
N GLY A 29 3.29 -5.30 -7.29
CA GLY A 29 4.00 -5.86 -6.13
C GLY A 29 4.68 -7.20 -6.43
N ILE A 30 3.97 -8.15 -7.03
CA ILE A 30 4.54 -9.47 -7.42
C ILE A 30 5.68 -9.29 -8.43
N SER A 31 5.50 -8.43 -9.43
CA SER A 31 6.53 -8.15 -10.43
C SER A 31 7.79 -7.53 -9.79
N ALA A 32 7.60 -6.64 -8.82
CA ALA A 32 8.68 -6.02 -8.07
C ALA A 32 9.41 -7.03 -7.17
N ILE A 33 8.70 -7.93 -6.47
CA ILE A 33 9.31 -9.02 -5.68
C ILE A 33 10.24 -9.86 -6.55
N LEU A 34 9.76 -10.32 -7.72
CA LEU A 34 10.57 -11.12 -8.64
C LEU A 34 11.80 -10.34 -9.12
N THR A 35 11.64 -9.06 -9.42
CA THR A 35 12.74 -8.21 -9.90
C THR A 35 13.79 -7.97 -8.80
N TYR A 36 13.39 -7.67 -7.57
CA TYR A 36 14.32 -7.43 -6.47
C TYR A 36 15.02 -8.71 -6.00
N ALA A 37 14.31 -9.85 -5.99
CA ALA A 37 14.88 -11.12 -5.56
C ALA A 37 15.85 -11.71 -6.59
N ILE A 38 15.46 -11.74 -7.87
CA ILE A 38 16.20 -12.45 -8.92
C ILE A 38 17.26 -11.56 -9.55
N LYS A 39 16.91 -10.30 -9.87
CA LYS A 39 17.81 -9.43 -10.65
C LYS A 39 18.69 -8.56 -9.76
N PHE A 40 18.08 -7.86 -8.81
CA PHE A 40 18.82 -6.89 -8.00
C PHE A 40 19.44 -7.49 -6.73
N HIS A 41 19.03 -8.69 -6.31
CA HIS A 41 19.44 -9.32 -5.07
C HIS A 41 19.33 -8.39 -3.85
N ASN A 42 18.27 -7.59 -3.81
CA ASN A 42 17.95 -6.67 -2.71
C ASN A 42 16.90 -7.34 -1.82
N TRP A 43 17.36 -8.01 -0.77
CA TRP A 43 16.50 -8.82 0.09
C TRP A 43 15.63 -7.94 0.98
N SER A 44 16.14 -6.80 1.44
CA SER A 44 15.35 -5.85 2.22
C SER A 44 14.17 -5.29 1.42
N ALA A 45 14.40 -4.85 0.19
CA ALA A 45 13.34 -4.37 -0.69
C ALA A 45 12.38 -5.50 -1.09
N THR A 46 12.89 -6.72 -1.30
CA THR A 46 12.05 -7.89 -1.57
C THR A 46 11.09 -8.15 -0.40
N ALA A 47 11.60 -8.15 0.84
CA ALA A 47 10.81 -8.39 2.03
C ALA A 47 9.75 -7.29 2.25
N THR A 48 10.12 -6.01 2.16
CA THR A 48 9.15 -4.91 2.34
C THR A 48 8.12 -4.88 1.21
N THR A 49 8.49 -5.21 -0.02
CA THR A 49 7.54 -5.36 -1.13
C THR A 49 6.58 -6.52 -0.90
N ALA A 50 7.06 -7.66 -0.40
CA ALA A 50 6.22 -8.81 -0.08
C ALA A 50 5.19 -8.46 1.00
N ILE A 51 5.63 -7.80 2.08
CA ILE A 51 4.74 -7.32 3.14
C ILE A 51 3.72 -6.32 2.58
N ALA A 52 4.15 -5.35 1.77
CA ALA A 52 3.25 -4.39 1.14
C ALA A 52 2.19 -5.08 0.26
N THR A 53 2.59 -6.10 -0.48
CA THR A 53 1.71 -6.88 -1.36
C THR A 53 0.70 -7.69 -0.53
N LEU A 54 1.09 -8.24 0.61
CA LEU A 54 0.18 -8.92 1.54
C LEU A 54 -0.91 -7.98 2.05
N PHE A 55 -0.56 -6.74 2.44
CA PHE A 55 -1.56 -5.76 2.87
C PHE A 55 -2.47 -5.29 1.73
N ALA A 56 -1.97 -5.22 0.50
CA ALA A 56 -2.81 -4.98 -0.67
C ALA A 56 -3.81 -6.13 -0.90
N CYS A 57 -3.41 -7.39 -0.68
CA CYS A 57 -4.33 -8.53 -0.71
C CYS A 57 -5.39 -8.44 0.39
N GLU A 58 -5.03 -8.01 1.60
CA GLU A 58 -6.00 -7.74 2.67
C GLU A 58 -6.99 -6.62 2.28
N THR A 59 -6.50 -5.53 1.68
CA THR A 59 -7.36 -4.46 1.14
C THR A 59 -8.34 -4.99 0.09
N LEU A 60 -7.85 -5.86 -0.81
CA LEU A 60 -8.71 -6.48 -1.82
C LEU A 60 -9.79 -7.35 -1.18
N TYR A 61 -9.45 -8.11 -0.15
CA TYR A 61 -10.40 -8.92 0.61
C TYR A 61 -11.49 -8.05 1.27
N LEU A 62 -11.11 -6.93 1.88
CA LEU A 62 -12.05 -5.96 2.44
C LEU A 62 -13.02 -5.40 1.38
N TYR A 63 -12.50 -5.00 0.23
CA TYR A 63 -13.34 -4.50 -0.86
C TYR A 63 -14.26 -5.56 -1.46
N TRP A 64 -13.79 -6.80 -1.54
CA TRP A 64 -14.63 -7.90 -1.97
C TRP A 64 -15.74 -8.20 -0.96
N ALA A 65 -15.41 -8.26 0.34
CA ALA A 65 -16.37 -8.48 1.41
C ALA A 65 -17.45 -7.38 1.44
N LEU A 66 -17.06 -6.13 1.17
CA LEU A 66 -17.99 -5.03 1.00
C LEU A 66 -18.88 -5.22 -0.23
N LYS A 67 -18.31 -5.52 -1.40
CA LYS A 67 -19.08 -5.73 -2.63
C LYS A 67 -20.12 -6.85 -2.49
N LYS A 68 -19.82 -7.88 -1.70
CA LYS A 68 -20.74 -9.00 -1.39
C LYS A 68 -21.67 -8.72 -0.21
N ASN A 69 -21.65 -7.52 0.38
CA ASN A 69 -22.36 -7.19 1.62
C ASN A 69 -22.15 -8.20 2.75
N THR A 70 -21.01 -8.90 2.78
CA THR A 70 -20.70 -9.88 3.83
C THR A 70 -20.22 -9.19 5.11
N ILE A 71 -19.72 -7.96 4.98
CA ILE A 71 -19.11 -7.18 6.07
C ILE A 71 -20.10 -6.84 7.19
N VAL A 72 -21.40 -6.76 6.91
CA VAL A 72 -22.44 -6.45 7.90
C VAL A 72 -22.62 -7.55 8.94
N ASN A 73 -22.25 -8.79 8.60
CA ASN A 73 -22.33 -9.93 9.50
C ASN A 73 -21.07 -10.10 10.37
N TRP A 74 -20.08 -9.22 10.21
CA TRP A 74 -18.82 -9.34 10.95
C TRP A 74 -18.97 -8.75 12.36
N LYS A 75 -18.39 -9.45 13.34
CA LYS A 75 -18.35 -8.96 14.72
C LYS A 75 -17.45 -7.74 14.84
N SER A 76 -17.80 -6.80 15.72
CA SER A 76 -16.97 -5.62 16.05
C SER A 76 -15.53 -5.97 16.44
N SER A 77 -15.31 -7.10 17.12
CA SER A 77 -13.97 -7.58 17.45
C SER A 77 -13.10 -7.84 16.20
N THR A 78 -13.70 -8.26 15.08
CA THR A 78 -13.00 -8.47 13.81
C THR A 78 -12.45 -7.15 13.28
N PHE A 79 -13.27 -6.09 13.30
CA PHE A 79 -12.84 -4.76 12.88
C PHE A 79 -11.75 -4.20 13.81
N GLN A 80 -11.85 -4.40 15.13
CA GLN A 80 -10.79 -4.00 16.06
C GLN A 80 -9.47 -4.73 15.77
N LEU A 81 -9.53 -6.03 15.45
CA LEU A 81 -8.37 -6.85 15.10
C LEU A 81 -7.79 -6.49 13.73
N MET A 82 -8.56 -5.84 12.86
CA MET A 82 -8.02 -5.23 11.63
C MET A 82 -7.40 -3.86 11.92
N ILE A 83 -8.04 -3.02 12.74
CA ILE A 83 -7.56 -1.65 13.00
C ILE A 83 -6.19 -1.67 13.70
N TRP A 84 -6.07 -2.37 14.83
CA TRP A 84 -4.88 -2.25 15.68
C TRP A 84 -3.57 -2.72 15.01
N PRO A 85 -3.49 -3.92 14.40
CA PRO A 85 -2.30 -4.37 13.70
C PRO A 85 -1.96 -3.48 12.51
N ASN A 86 -2.96 -3.05 11.72
CA ASN A 86 -2.72 -2.18 10.58
C ASN A 86 -2.17 -0.80 11.02
N VAL A 87 -2.72 -0.19 12.08
CA VAL A 87 -2.17 1.07 12.62
C VAL A 87 -0.73 0.87 13.10
N PHE A 88 -0.47 -0.18 13.87
CA PHE A 88 0.86 -0.48 14.39
C PHE A 88 1.88 -0.69 13.27
N ILE A 89 1.56 -1.54 12.29
CA ILE A 89 2.45 -1.82 11.15
C ILE A 89 2.57 -0.59 10.24
N GLY A 90 1.53 0.22 10.11
CA GLY A 90 1.58 1.49 9.39
C GLY A 90 2.56 2.49 9.99
N LEU A 91 2.60 2.61 11.32
CA LEU A 91 3.57 3.43 12.04
C LEU A 91 5.01 2.89 11.88
N LEU A 92 5.19 1.57 11.95
CA LEU A 92 6.48 0.94 11.68
C LEU A 92 6.94 1.17 10.23
N GLY A 93 6.02 1.14 9.26
CA GLY A 93 6.31 1.47 7.87
C GLY A 93 6.78 2.92 7.68
N LEU A 94 6.15 3.88 8.38
CA LEU A 94 6.57 5.29 8.34
C LEU A 94 7.97 5.47 8.93
N LEU A 95 8.21 4.88 10.10
CA LEU A 95 9.51 4.94 10.75
C LEU A 95 10.59 4.26 9.89
N GLY A 96 10.28 3.08 9.35
CA GLY A 96 11.16 2.33 8.46
C GLY A 96 11.52 3.11 7.21
N CYS A 97 10.56 3.82 6.60
CA CYS A 97 10.83 4.71 5.49
C CYS A 97 11.83 5.81 5.88
N LEU A 98 11.57 6.53 6.97
CA LEU A 98 12.42 7.64 7.40
C LEU A 98 13.85 7.17 7.67
N VAL A 99 14.00 6.07 8.41
CA VAL A 99 15.30 5.48 8.72
C VAL A 99 16.02 5.06 7.42
N CYS A 100 15.33 4.37 6.51
CA CYS A 100 15.92 3.96 5.24
C CYS A 100 16.42 5.15 4.42
N TYR A 101 15.63 6.22 4.30
CA TYR A 101 16.01 7.40 3.53
C TYR A 101 17.15 8.20 4.17
N ILE A 102 17.16 8.33 5.50
CA ILE A 102 18.26 8.98 6.22
C ILE A 102 19.56 8.22 5.99
N ILE A 103 19.55 6.89 6.18
CA ILE A 103 20.74 6.05 5.98
C ILE A 103 21.16 6.09 4.50
N ALA A 104 20.23 5.93 3.56
CA ALA A 104 20.52 5.98 2.13
C ALA A 104 21.13 7.32 1.70
N GLY A 105 20.65 8.43 2.28
CA GLY A 105 21.17 9.77 2.07
C GLY A 105 22.59 9.95 2.61
N ILE A 106 22.83 9.57 3.86
CA ILE A 106 24.15 9.68 4.51
C ILE A 106 25.19 8.77 3.85
N THR A 107 24.78 7.58 3.40
CA THR A 107 25.66 6.62 2.72
C THR A 107 25.80 6.88 1.22
N HIS A 108 25.19 7.95 0.70
CA HIS A 108 25.23 8.35 -0.71
C HIS A 108 24.84 7.21 -1.68
N GLN A 109 23.94 6.32 -1.26
CA GLN A 109 23.42 5.26 -2.14
C GLN A 109 22.77 5.91 -3.36
N GLY A 110 23.25 5.60 -4.56
CA GLY A 110 22.72 6.14 -5.83
C GLY A 110 23.34 7.46 -6.34
N ALA A 111 24.11 8.21 -5.52
CA ALA A 111 24.68 9.49 -5.96
C ALA A 111 26.12 9.40 -6.50
N GLY A 112 26.83 8.29 -6.31
CA GLY A 112 28.22 8.23 -6.75
C GLY A 112 29.02 7.02 -6.28
N SER A 113 28.38 5.90 -5.94
CA SER A 113 29.08 4.65 -5.58
C SER A 113 29.67 3.95 -6.81
N ILE A 114 30.53 4.67 -7.54
CA ILE A 114 31.62 4.12 -8.35
C ILE A 114 32.89 4.50 -7.60
N GLN A 115 33.17 3.83 -6.48
CA GLN A 115 34.42 4.00 -5.75
C GLN A 115 35.32 2.76 -5.89
N GLY A 116 35.20 2.01 -6.99
CA GLY A 116 35.94 0.76 -7.13
C GLY A 116 36.24 0.21 -8.53
N TRP A 117 35.95 0.90 -9.65
CA TRP A 117 36.31 0.38 -10.97
C TRP A 117 37.09 1.40 -11.81
N SER A 118 38.38 1.09 -11.94
CA SER A 118 39.36 1.69 -12.83
C SER A 118 38.86 1.91 -14.27
N LEU A 119 39.13 3.10 -14.80
CA LEU A 119 39.60 3.38 -16.17
C LEU A 119 38.74 3.13 -17.43
N PHE A 120 37.42 2.91 -17.38
CA PHE A 120 36.63 2.97 -18.64
C PHE A 120 35.28 3.71 -18.49
N LYS A 121 35.33 5.05 -18.53
CA LYS A 121 34.17 5.93 -18.68
C LYS A 121 33.68 5.89 -20.15
N CYS A 122 32.87 4.91 -20.49
CA CYS A 122 32.08 4.93 -21.73
C CYS A 122 30.65 4.47 -21.49
N SER A 123 29.94 5.05 -20.51
CA SER A 123 28.46 5.01 -20.48
C SER A 123 27.87 5.88 -19.36
N ILE A 124 27.28 7.03 -19.72
CA ILE A 124 26.50 7.87 -18.78
C ILE A 124 25.18 7.18 -18.34
N TYR A 125 24.74 6.14 -19.06
CA TYR A 125 23.50 5.40 -18.76
C TYR A 125 23.73 4.09 -18.00
N PHE A 126 24.85 3.38 -18.21
CA PHE A 126 25.10 2.10 -17.55
C PHE A 126 25.40 2.22 -16.04
N SER A 127 26.10 3.28 -15.62
CA SER A 127 26.46 3.47 -14.21
C SER A 127 25.27 3.69 -13.27
N LYS A 128 24.13 4.22 -13.76
CA LYS A 128 22.93 4.39 -12.92
C LYS A 128 22.26 3.05 -12.57
N PHE A 129 22.31 2.07 -13.47
CA PHE A 129 21.76 0.74 -13.19
C PHE A 129 22.62 -0.06 -12.22
N ALA A 130 23.95 0.12 -12.23
CA ALA A 130 24.84 -0.54 -11.27
C ALA A 130 24.49 -0.20 -9.81
N ALA A 131 24.07 1.04 -9.54
CA ALA A 131 23.62 1.47 -8.20
C ALA A 131 22.29 0.83 -7.75
N MET A 132 21.62 0.07 -8.61
CA MET A 132 20.41 -0.69 -8.26
C MET A 132 20.69 -2.12 -7.81
N TYR A 133 21.90 -2.64 -8.04
CA TYR A 133 22.27 -4.00 -7.63
C TYR A 133 22.76 -4.02 -6.19
N GLY A 134 22.36 -5.05 -5.45
CA GLY A 134 22.61 -5.20 -4.02
C GLY A 134 21.60 -4.42 -3.16
N GLU A 135 21.94 -4.29 -1.88
CA GLU A 135 21.11 -3.59 -0.91
C GLU A 135 21.04 -2.08 -1.23
N ASN A 136 19.86 -1.65 -1.66
CA ASN A 136 19.53 -0.26 -1.93
C ASN A 136 18.33 0.14 -1.08
N LEU A 137 18.60 0.96 -0.07
CA LEU A 137 17.63 1.37 0.95
C LEU A 137 16.62 2.40 0.43
N TRP A 138 16.86 3.05 -0.71
CA TRP A 138 15.83 3.89 -1.35
C TRP A 138 14.64 3.05 -1.78
N PHE A 139 14.88 1.86 -2.34
CA PHE A 139 13.79 0.94 -2.69
C PHE A 139 13.10 0.42 -1.41
N THR A 140 13.86 -0.01 -0.41
CA THR A 140 13.31 -0.49 0.87
C THR A 140 12.44 0.57 1.56
N GLY A 141 12.89 1.83 1.58
CA GLY A 141 12.13 2.95 2.13
C GLY A 141 10.86 3.26 1.33
N SER A 142 10.95 3.21 -0.01
CA SER A 142 9.78 3.40 -0.87
C SER A 142 8.69 2.36 -0.60
N TRP A 143 9.08 1.09 -0.47
CA TRP A 143 8.12 0.03 -0.15
C TRP A 143 7.61 0.10 1.28
N SER A 144 8.42 0.60 2.23
CA SER A 144 7.93 0.92 3.57
C SER A 144 6.82 1.97 3.56
N LEU A 145 6.88 2.99 2.68
CA LEU A 145 5.74 3.91 2.48
C LEU A 145 4.52 3.23 1.87
N VAL A 146 4.72 2.28 0.94
CA VAL A 146 3.61 1.52 0.34
C VAL A 146 2.93 0.63 1.39
N ILE A 147 3.68 0.05 2.34
CA ILE A 147 3.12 -0.64 3.51
C ILE A 147 2.21 0.31 4.27
N THR A 148 2.72 1.50 4.66
CA THR A 148 1.92 2.51 5.36
C THR A 148 0.64 2.86 4.60
N LYS A 149 0.72 3.07 3.29
CA LYS A 149 -0.45 3.38 2.46
C LYS A 149 -1.54 2.31 2.63
N TRP A 150 -1.20 1.04 2.42
CA TRP A 150 -2.20 -0.04 2.46
C TRP A 150 -2.75 -0.28 3.86
N THR A 151 -1.88 -0.30 4.87
CA THR A 151 -2.33 -0.53 6.25
C THR A 151 -3.23 0.60 6.75
N TRP A 152 -2.88 1.84 6.43
CA TRP A 152 -3.67 3.00 6.85
C TRP A 152 -5.04 3.04 6.15
N GLN A 153 -5.07 2.67 4.86
CA GLN A 153 -6.30 2.50 4.10
C GLN A 153 -7.20 1.41 4.71
N ASN A 154 -6.64 0.27 5.12
CA ASN A 154 -7.36 -0.79 5.82
C ASN A 154 -7.90 -0.33 7.18
N ALA A 155 -7.08 0.36 7.99
CA ALA A 155 -7.47 0.83 9.32
C ALA A 155 -8.60 1.87 9.25
N PHE A 156 -8.52 2.84 8.33
CA PHE A 156 -9.60 3.81 8.15
C PHE A 156 -10.89 3.17 7.66
N PHE A 157 -10.78 2.22 6.73
CA PHE A 157 -11.93 1.49 6.25
C PHE A 157 -12.61 0.73 7.39
N ALA A 158 -11.86 -0.07 8.15
CA ALA A 158 -12.39 -0.82 9.29
C ALA A 158 -13.01 0.09 10.36
N ARG A 159 -12.41 1.26 10.64
CA ARG A 159 -12.98 2.25 11.58
C ARG A 159 -14.31 2.83 11.08
N LYS A 160 -14.43 3.14 9.79
CA LYS A 160 -15.68 3.65 9.22
C LYS A 160 -16.82 2.65 9.41
N TYR A 161 -16.57 1.36 9.17
CA TYR A 161 -17.59 0.31 9.36
C TYR A 161 -17.91 0.01 10.82
N LEU A 162 -16.90 0.02 11.70
CA LEU A 162 -17.14 -0.14 13.14
C LEU A 162 -18.09 0.94 13.68
N ASN A 163 -17.90 2.20 13.26
CA ASN A 163 -18.78 3.28 13.65
C ASN A 163 -20.20 3.11 13.10
N LYS A 164 -20.36 2.65 11.84
CA LYS A 164 -21.68 2.37 11.25
C LYS A 164 -22.46 1.29 11.99
N ILE A 165 -21.79 0.24 12.45
CA ILE A 165 -22.43 -0.83 13.24
C ILE A 165 -22.84 -0.29 14.62
N GLY A 166 -22.03 0.61 15.21
CA GLY A 166 -22.38 1.30 16.45
C GLY A 166 -23.62 2.17 16.33
N THR A 167 -23.71 3.00 15.28
CA THR A 167 -24.87 3.89 15.06
C THR A 167 -26.14 3.14 14.67
N ALA A 168 -26.03 2.07 13.87
CA ALA A 168 -27.18 1.22 13.52
C ALA A 168 -27.78 0.46 14.72
N SER A 169 -27.05 0.40 15.84
CA SER A 169 -27.59 -0.15 17.09
C SER A 169 -28.35 0.87 17.94
N GLU A 170 -28.20 2.16 17.65
CA GLU A 170 -28.91 3.26 18.33
C GLU A 170 -30.07 3.80 17.49
N ASP A 171 -29.96 3.82 16.16
CA ASP A 171 -31.01 4.26 15.25
C ASP A 171 -31.36 3.16 14.24
N GLY A 172 -32.62 2.74 14.23
CA GLY A 172 -33.14 1.60 13.48
C GLY A 172 -33.31 1.80 11.96
N ASP A 173 -32.52 2.66 11.31
CA ASP A 173 -32.58 2.86 9.87
C ASP A 173 -31.17 2.89 9.26
N ILE A 174 -30.95 1.98 8.30
CA ILE A 174 -29.75 1.94 7.47
C ILE A 174 -29.88 3.08 6.47
N ASP A 175 -29.05 4.12 6.58
CA ASP A 175 -28.90 5.12 5.52
C ASP A 175 -28.51 4.43 4.20
N ASP A 176 -29.43 4.47 3.24
CA ASP A 176 -29.40 3.82 1.92
C ASP A 176 -28.26 4.27 0.99
N ASP A 177 -27.47 5.27 1.37
CA ASP A 177 -26.45 5.89 0.49
C ASP A 177 -25.27 4.97 0.13
N ASP A 178 -24.99 3.91 0.91
CA ASP A 178 -24.01 2.87 0.53
C ASP A 178 -24.69 1.64 -0.09
N VAL A 179 -26.03 1.49 0.00
CA VAL A 179 -26.79 0.39 -0.59
C VAL A 179 -27.16 0.70 -2.05
N GLU A 180 -27.41 1.97 -2.40
CA GLU A 180 -27.65 2.36 -3.79
C GLU A 180 -26.42 2.12 -4.68
N VAL A 181 -25.20 2.29 -4.17
CA VAL A 181 -23.96 1.98 -4.91
C VAL A 181 -23.78 0.47 -5.17
N ILE A 182 -24.50 -0.40 -4.45
CA ILE A 182 -24.47 -1.86 -4.64
C ILE A 182 -25.62 -2.32 -5.55
N LYS A 183 -26.64 -1.47 -5.76
CA LYS A 183 -27.79 -1.76 -6.63
C LYS A 183 -27.72 -1.14 -8.04
N SER A 184 -26.69 -0.34 -8.37
CA SER A 184 -26.43 0.16 -9.73
C SER A 184 -25.26 -0.55 -10.42
#